data_AF-K1UEA0-F1
#
_entry.id   AF-K1UEA0-F1
#
_cell.length_a   1.000
_cell.length_b   1.000
_cell.length_c   1.000
_cell.angle_alpha   90.00
_cell.angle_beta   90.00
_cell.angle_gamma   90.00
#
_symmetry.space_group_name_H-M   'P 1'
#
loop_
_entity.id
_entity.type
_entity.pdbx_description
1 polymer ?
#
loop_
_entity_poly.entity_id
_entity_poly.type
_entity_poly.pdbx_seq_one_letter_code
_entity_poly.pdbx_strand_id
1 'polypeptide(L)'
;FIIPIMQLIILPFAANFEMRNINLSIVDNDHSVTSMQLVDKVLSSGYFRLTDRSDRYDEALTSVESNESDIILEIPSDFERDLGKEGRADVMIAANAVNGTKGGLGSSYLSSIIQDFNREKGFASMGSGRGVASINLFNPHLSYKIYMVPGIMVFLLTIIGGSISALNIVSEKEKGTIE
;
A
#
# COMPACT_ATOMS: atom_id res chain seq x y z
N PHE A 1 22.24 -22.46 16.31
CA PHE A 1 21.31 -22.77 15.20
C PHE A 1 19.83 -22.51 15.48
N ILE A 2 19.36 -22.45 16.74
CA ILE A 2 17.93 -22.18 17.05
C ILE A 2 17.56 -20.70 16.86
N ILE A 3 18.48 -19.78 17.16
CA ILE A 3 18.26 -18.32 17.10
C ILE A 3 17.80 -17.83 15.71
N PRO A 4 18.43 -18.23 14.59
CA PRO A 4 18.01 -17.80 13.24
C PRO A 4 16.63 -18.31 12.84
N ILE A 5 16.26 -19.52 13.27
CA ILE A 5 14.94 -20.10 12.99
C ILE A 5 13.87 -19.32 13.76
N MET A 6 14.11 -19.02 15.04
CA MET A 6 13.24 -18.16 15.84
C MET A 6 13.11 -16.76 15.22
N GLN A 7 14.22 -16.17 14.76
CA GLN A 7 14.20 -14.87 14.09
C GLN A 7 13.41 -14.89 12.78
N LEU A 8 13.52 -15.96 11.98
CA LEU A 8 12.77 -16.10 10.73
C LEU A 8 11.26 -16.27 10.97
N ILE A 9 10.86 -16.77 12.15
CA ILE A 9 9.45 -16.82 12.56
C ILE A 9 8.99 -15.46 13.10
N ILE A 10 9.82 -14.76 13.89
CA ILE A 10 9.40 -13.53 14.60
C ILE A 10 9.51 -12.28 13.72
N LEU A 11 10.61 -12.11 12.99
CA LEU A 11 10.90 -10.89 12.24
C LEU A 11 9.87 -10.56 11.15
N PRO A 12 9.32 -11.52 10.38
CA PRO A 12 8.27 -11.19 9.40
C PRO A 12 6.99 -10.66 10.05
N PHE A 13 6.70 -11.06 11.30
CA PHE A 13 5.55 -10.54 12.05
C PHE A 13 5.83 -9.17 12.66
N ALA A 14 7.07 -8.93 13.12
CA ALA A 14 7.50 -7.65 13.68
C ALA A 14 7.66 -6.57 12.61
N ALA A 15 8.18 -6.95 11.45
CA ALA A 15 8.39 -6.06 10.32
C ALA A 15 7.19 -6.08 9.38
N ASN A 16 5.99 -6.05 9.95
CA ASN A 16 4.75 -5.98 9.20
C ASN A 16 4.52 -4.55 8.67
N PHE A 17 4.87 -4.29 7.41
CA PHE A 17 4.43 -3.10 6.67
C PHE A 17 3.14 -3.36 5.87
N GLU A 18 2.26 -4.28 6.28
CA GLU A 18 0.86 -4.19 5.85
C GLU A 18 0.25 -2.96 6.52
N MET A 19 0.25 -1.83 5.84
CA MET A 19 -0.52 -0.67 6.26
C MET A 19 -1.98 -0.87 5.95
N ARG A 20 -2.61 -1.65 6.83
CA ARG A 20 -4.03 -1.51 7.14
C ARG A 20 -4.17 -0.24 7.97
N ASN A 21 -5.34 0.39 7.91
CA ASN A 21 -5.63 1.59 8.70
C ASN A 21 -4.97 2.88 8.16
N ILE A 22 -4.87 3.03 6.83
CA ILE A 22 -4.49 4.30 6.19
C ILE A 22 -5.62 5.30 6.45
N ASN A 23 -5.30 6.44 7.07
CA ASN A 23 -6.30 7.45 7.36
C ASN A 23 -6.71 8.15 6.05
N LEU A 24 -7.98 8.03 5.70
CA LEU A 24 -8.54 8.59 4.48
C LEU A 24 -9.51 9.73 4.82
N SER A 25 -9.31 10.88 4.19
CA SER A 25 -10.34 11.92 4.08
C SER A 25 -11.01 11.83 2.71
N ILE A 26 -12.33 12.02 2.68
CA ILE A 26 -13.14 11.97 1.46
C ILE A 26 -13.82 13.31 1.26
N VAL A 27 -13.63 13.87 0.07
CA VAL A 27 -14.35 15.05 -0.43
C VAL A 27 -15.24 14.60 -1.56
N ASP A 28 -16.54 14.57 -1.30
CA ASP A 28 -17.54 14.13 -2.27
C ASP A 28 -18.37 15.33 -2.70
N ASN A 29 -18.05 15.93 -3.85
CA ASN A 29 -18.79 17.09 -4.35
C ASN A 29 -20.02 16.70 -5.20
N ASP A 30 -20.14 15.43 -5.62
CA ASP A 30 -21.20 14.94 -6.53
C ASP A 30 -22.45 14.54 -5.76
N HIS A 31 -22.28 13.96 -4.56
CA HIS A 31 -23.36 13.47 -3.69
C HIS A 31 -24.37 12.54 -4.40
N SER A 32 -23.92 11.89 -5.46
CA SER A 32 -24.71 11.00 -6.30
C SER A 32 -24.74 9.57 -5.77
N VAL A 33 -25.58 8.72 -6.36
CA VAL A 33 -25.61 7.30 -6.01
C VAL A 33 -24.30 6.61 -6.42
N THR A 34 -23.72 7.02 -7.56
CA THR A 34 -22.50 6.42 -8.09
C THR A 34 -21.27 6.80 -7.26
N SER A 35 -21.16 8.06 -6.83
CA SER A 35 -20.09 8.52 -5.93
C SER A 35 -20.15 7.81 -4.57
N MET A 36 -21.35 7.66 -3.99
CA MET A 36 -21.53 6.96 -2.72
C MET A 36 -21.15 5.48 -2.82
N GLN A 37 -21.48 4.81 -3.94
CA GLN A 37 -21.06 3.42 -4.18
C GLN A 37 -19.54 3.27 -4.31
N LEU A 38 -18.86 4.24 -4.93
CA LEU A 38 -17.39 4.24 -4.98
C LEU A 38 -16.81 4.39 -3.57
N VAL A 39 -17.32 5.34 -2.78
CA VAL A 39 -16.91 5.55 -1.39
C VAL A 39 -17.11 4.27 -0.56
N ASP A 40 -18.28 3.64 -0.63
CA ASP A 40 -18.57 2.40 0.09
C ASP A 40 -17.63 1.26 -0.31
N LYS A 41 -17.27 1.17 -1.60
CA LYS A 41 -16.29 0.19 -2.08
C LYS A 41 -14.89 0.45 -1.53
N VAL A 42 -14.48 1.71 -1.44
CA VAL A 42 -13.21 2.10 -0.82
C VAL A 42 -13.17 1.74 0.66
N LEU A 43 -14.23 2.05 1.42
CA LEU A 43 -14.29 1.78 2.86
C LEU A 43 -14.43 0.28 3.19
N SER A 44 -15.15 -0.49 2.37
CA SER A 44 -15.30 -1.94 2.55
C SER A 44 -14.04 -2.76 2.20
N SER A 45 -13.04 -2.14 1.55
CA SER A 45 -11.77 -2.80 1.21
C SER A 45 -10.92 -3.19 2.42
N GLY A 46 -11.13 -2.54 3.58
CA GLY A 46 -10.38 -2.80 4.82
C GLY A 46 -8.95 -2.24 4.86
N TYR A 47 -8.52 -1.51 3.83
CA TYR A 47 -7.23 -0.80 3.81
C TYR A 47 -7.31 0.60 4.44
N PHE A 48 -8.47 1.24 4.29
CA PHE A 48 -8.69 2.63 4.67
C PHE A 48 -9.55 2.74 5.92
N ARG A 49 -9.23 3.74 6.75
CA ARG A 49 -10.08 4.19 7.85
C ARG A 49 -10.55 5.60 7.55
N LEU A 50 -11.86 5.78 7.40
CA LEU A 50 -12.44 7.11 7.24
C LEU A 50 -12.12 7.93 8.48
N THR A 51 -11.39 9.02 8.30
CA THR A 51 -11.00 9.93 9.38
C THR A 51 -11.83 11.20 9.33
N ASP A 52 -12.08 11.70 8.12
CA ASP A 52 -12.94 12.85 7.91
C ASP A 52 -13.73 12.73 6.60
N ARG A 53 -14.90 13.36 6.57
CA ARG A 53 -15.67 13.60 5.34
C ARG A 53 -15.84 15.11 5.22
N SER A 54 -14.91 15.73 4.52
CA SER A 54 -14.87 17.17 4.37
C SER A 54 -15.74 17.61 3.21
N ASP A 55 -16.42 18.74 3.35
CA ASP A 55 -17.26 19.30 2.26
C ASP A 55 -16.39 19.96 1.18
N ARG A 56 -15.13 20.30 1.52
CA ARG A 56 -14.21 21.01 0.63
C ARG A 56 -12.79 20.45 0.71
N TYR A 57 -12.07 20.55 -0.40
CA TYR A 57 -10.67 20.15 -0.48
C TYR A 57 -9.77 20.86 0.56
N ASP A 58 -9.98 22.15 0.79
CA ASP A 58 -9.16 22.94 1.74
C ASP A 58 -9.27 22.41 3.20
N GLU A 59 -10.46 21.93 3.57
CA GLU A 59 -10.71 21.32 4.89
C GLU A 59 -10.04 19.94 4.98
N ALA A 60 -10.16 19.14 3.92
CA ALA A 60 -9.46 17.86 3.84
C ALA A 60 -7.93 18.05 3.87
N LEU A 61 -7.40 19.10 3.24
CA LEU A 61 -5.99 19.44 3.27
C LEU A 61 -5.54 19.82 4.70
N THR A 62 -6.35 20.56 5.44
CA THR A 62 -6.07 20.88 6.85
C THR A 62 -5.94 19.60 7.69
N SER A 63 -6.78 18.57 7.43
CA SER A 63 -6.67 17.26 8.09
C SER A 63 -5.39 16.51 7.75
N VAL A 64 -4.83 16.73 6.56
CA VAL A 64 -3.53 16.18 6.15
C VAL A 64 -2.38 16.93 6.83
N GLU A 65 -2.46 18.25 6.88
CA GLU A 65 -1.47 19.10 7.56
C GLU A 65 -1.40 18.82 9.06
N SER A 66 -2.53 18.50 9.70
CA SER A 66 -2.61 18.09 11.11
C SER A 66 -2.16 16.65 11.37
N ASN A 67 -1.76 15.89 10.35
CA ASN A 67 -1.45 14.46 10.40
C ASN A 67 -2.63 13.56 10.83
N GLU A 68 -3.86 14.04 10.75
CA GLU A 68 -5.04 13.23 11.00
C GLU A 68 -5.33 12.31 9.79
N SER A 69 -5.17 12.83 8.58
CA SER A 69 -5.36 12.10 7.31
C SER A 69 -4.02 11.84 6.60
N ASP A 70 -3.88 10.64 6.03
CA ASP A 70 -2.71 10.26 5.23
C ASP A 70 -2.97 10.48 3.73
N ILE A 71 -4.23 10.39 3.28
CA ILE A 71 -4.68 10.52 1.89
C ILE A 71 -6.02 11.24 1.82
N ILE A 72 -6.24 11.96 0.73
CA ILE A 72 -7.50 12.58 0.33
C ILE A 72 -7.98 11.94 -0.98
N LEU A 73 -9.24 11.53 -1.01
CA LEU A 73 -9.97 11.16 -2.22
C LEU A 73 -10.99 12.26 -2.53
N GLU A 74 -10.84 12.94 -3.66
CA GLU A 74 -11.78 13.97 -4.11
C GLU A 74 -12.55 13.51 -5.35
N ILE A 75 -13.88 13.54 -5.23
CA ILE A 75 -14.84 13.25 -6.29
C ILE A 75 -15.41 14.60 -6.78
N PRO A 76 -15.32 14.92 -8.08
CA PRO A 76 -15.82 16.19 -8.62
C PRO A 76 -17.35 16.21 -8.68
N SER A 77 -17.95 17.41 -8.70
CA SER A 77 -19.41 17.65 -8.60
C SER A 77 -20.26 17.12 -9.75
N ASP A 78 -19.63 16.61 -10.80
CA ASP A 78 -20.27 16.18 -12.03
C ASP A 78 -19.94 14.71 -12.38
N PHE A 79 -19.42 13.97 -11.39
CA PHE A 79 -18.86 12.64 -11.58
C PHE A 79 -19.87 11.65 -12.22
N GLU A 80 -21.07 11.50 -11.66
CA GLU A 80 -22.09 10.59 -12.23
C GLU A 80 -22.55 11.05 -13.62
N ARG A 81 -22.66 12.36 -13.84
CA ARG A 81 -23.08 12.92 -15.11
C ARG A 81 -22.05 12.66 -16.21
N ASP A 82 -20.78 12.87 -15.92
CA ASP A 82 -19.69 12.74 -16.87
C ASP A 82 -19.42 11.26 -17.18
N LEU A 83 -19.55 10.38 -16.19
CA LEU A 83 -19.60 8.93 -16.39
C LEU A 83 -20.75 8.50 -17.32
N GLY A 84 -21.94 9.06 -17.14
CA GLY A 84 -23.11 8.73 -17.96
C GLY A 84 -23.06 9.28 -19.39
N LYS A 85 -22.47 10.47 -19.60
CA LYS A 85 -22.42 11.15 -20.90
C LYS A 85 -21.16 10.86 -21.71
N GLU A 86 -19.99 10.94 -21.06
CA GLU A 86 -18.68 10.82 -21.71
C GLU A 86 -18.07 9.42 -21.54
N GLY A 87 -18.63 8.59 -20.66
CA GLY A 87 -18.09 7.27 -20.36
C GLY A 87 -16.79 7.31 -19.56
N ARG A 88 -16.44 8.47 -18.99
CA ARG A 88 -15.25 8.71 -18.17
C ARG A 88 -15.48 9.85 -17.19
N ALA A 89 -14.88 9.77 -16.02
CA ALA A 89 -14.80 10.86 -15.05
C ALA A 89 -13.46 10.78 -14.33
N ASP A 90 -12.89 11.94 -14.01
CA ASP A 90 -11.61 12.04 -13.32
C ASP A 90 -11.85 12.15 -11.80
N VAL A 91 -11.11 11.38 -11.03
CA VAL A 91 -11.13 11.41 -9.55
C VAL A 91 -9.73 11.74 -9.08
N MET A 92 -9.60 12.64 -8.11
CA MET A 92 -8.29 13.06 -7.62
C MET A 92 -7.91 12.29 -6.36
N ILE A 93 -6.66 11.83 -6.33
CA ILE A 93 -6.04 11.23 -5.15
C ILE A 93 -4.88 12.14 -4.76
N ALA A 94 -4.96 12.74 -3.58
CA ALA A 94 -3.85 13.50 -2.99
C ALA A 94 -3.28 12.72 -1.81
N ALA A 95 -1.96 12.56 -1.78
CA ALA A 95 -1.28 11.74 -0.79
C ALA A 95 -0.26 12.53 0.01
N ASN A 96 -0.26 12.35 1.33
CA ASN A 96 0.71 12.98 2.20
C ASN A 96 2.09 12.33 2.00
N ALA A 97 3.06 13.13 1.54
CA ALA A 97 4.43 12.68 1.29
C ALA A 97 5.31 12.62 2.55
N VAL A 98 4.85 13.13 3.70
CA VAL A 98 5.58 13.03 4.99
C VAL A 98 5.84 11.57 5.35
N ASN A 99 4.85 10.70 5.13
CA ASN A 99 5.04 9.27 5.11
C ASN A 99 4.88 8.75 3.67
N GLY A 100 5.96 8.85 2.89
CA GLY A 100 5.98 8.45 1.49
C GLY A 100 5.56 6.99 1.25
N THR A 101 5.76 6.10 2.22
CA THR A 101 5.29 4.71 2.14
C THR A 101 3.77 4.63 2.25
N LYS A 102 3.15 5.37 3.18
CA LYS A 102 1.68 5.43 3.35
C LYS A 102 1.02 6.05 2.15
N GLY A 103 1.50 7.22 1.74
CA GLY A 103 0.97 7.95 0.60
C GLY A 103 1.10 7.15 -0.69
N GLY A 104 2.25 6.51 -0.93
CA GLY A 104 2.51 5.69 -2.11
C GLY A 104 1.63 4.44 -2.17
N LEU A 105 1.59 3.64 -1.09
CA LEU A 105 0.78 2.42 -1.05
C LEU A 105 -0.72 2.72 -1.09
N GLY A 106 -1.18 3.71 -0.32
CA GLY A 106 -2.60 4.06 -0.32
C GLY A 106 -3.08 4.62 -1.66
N SER A 107 -2.25 5.39 -2.37
CA SER A 107 -2.57 5.83 -3.74
C SER A 107 -2.69 4.65 -4.70
N SER A 108 -1.79 3.67 -4.59
CA SER A 108 -1.84 2.45 -5.39
C SER A 108 -3.09 1.61 -5.11
N TYR A 109 -3.47 1.46 -3.83
CA TYR A 109 -4.68 0.75 -3.43
C TYR A 109 -5.95 1.45 -3.90
N LEU A 110 -6.06 2.78 -3.77
CA LEU A 110 -7.20 3.54 -4.31
C LEU A 110 -7.31 3.37 -5.82
N SER A 111 -6.21 3.47 -6.55
CA SER A 111 -6.19 3.26 -8.00
C SER A 111 -6.68 1.86 -8.38
N SER A 112 -6.25 0.82 -7.66
CA SER A 112 -6.74 -0.55 -7.88
C SER A 112 -8.24 -0.68 -7.60
N ILE A 113 -8.74 -0.10 -6.51
CA ILE A 113 -10.16 -0.13 -6.15
C ILE A 113 -11.02 0.60 -7.19
N ILE A 114 -10.55 1.74 -7.69
CA ILE A 114 -11.22 2.50 -8.75
C ILE A 114 -11.25 1.68 -10.05
N GLN A 115 -10.16 1.01 -10.41
CA GLN A 115 -10.14 0.11 -11.57
C GLN A 115 -11.13 -1.05 -11.42
N ASP A 116 -11.21 -1.64 -10.23
CA ASP A 116 -12.18 -2.69 -9.93
C ASP A 116 -13.63 -2.17 -9.95
N PHE A 117 -13.87 -0.94 -9.50
CA PHE A 117 -15.16 -0.26 -9.61
C PHE A 117 -15.56 -0.06 -11.08
N ASN A 118 -14.63 0.43 -11.91
CA ASN A 118 -14.85 0.63 -13.34
C ASN A 118 -15.19 -0.67 -14.06
N ARG A 119 -14.52 -1.78 -13.69
CA ARG A 119 -14.76 -3.12 -14.24
C ARG A 119 -16.14 -3.64 -13.87
N GLU A 120 -16.56 -3.48 -12.62
CA GLU A 120 -17.86 -3.93 -12.12
C GLU A 120 -19.03 -3.17 -12.76
N LYS A 121 -18.87 -1.85 -12.94
CA LYS A 121 -19.89 -0.99 -13.55
C LYS A 121 -19.91 -1.04 -15.08
N GLY A 122 -18.95 -1.72 -15.70
CA GLY A 122 -18.85 -1.79 -17.16
C GLY A 122 -18.40 -0.48 -17.81
N PHE A 123 -17.84 0.47 -17.04
CA PHE A 123 -17.25 1.71 -17.54
C PHE A 123 -15.87 1.52 -18.20
N ALA A 124 -15.42 0.27 -18.33
CA ALA A 124 -14.16 -0.07 -18.96
C ALA A 124 -14.16 0.32 -20.45
N SER A 125 -13.59 1.49 -20.76
CA SER A 125 -13.26 1.89 -22.11
C SER A 125 -12.28 0.90 -22.75
N MET A 126 -12.57 0.49 -23.98
CA MET A 126 -11.72 -0.30 -24.86
C MET A 126 -10.35 0.38 -25.17
N GLY A 127 -10.09 1.60 -24.67
CA GLY A 127 -8.94 2.44 -24.98
C GLY A 127 -7.90 2.65 -23.88
N SER A 128 -8.17 2.31 -22.61
CA SER A 128 -7.10 2.25 -21.59
C SER A 128 -6.34 0.95 -21.82
N GLY A 129 -5.22 1.05 -22.56
CA GLY A 129 -4.46 -0.09 -23.09
C GLY A 129 -4.42 -1.24 -22.11
N ARG A 130 -4.79 -2.44 -22.60
CA ARG A 130 -4.79 -3.72 -21.85
C ARG A 130 -3.69 -3.69 -20.81
N GLY A 131 -4.04 -3.27 -19.60
CA GLY A 131 -3.12 -3.32 -18.47
C GLY A 131 -2.79 -4.78 -18.35
N VAL A 132 -1.53 -5.13 -18.54
CA VAL A 132 -1.06 -6.49 -18.33
C VAL A 132 -1.58 -6.87 -16.95
N ALA A 133 -2.51 -7.82 -16.89
CA ALA A 133 -3.05 -8.30 -15.63
C ALA A 133 -1.87 -8.97 -14.91
N SER A 134 -1.21 -8.22 -14.03
CA SER A 134 -0.09 -8.70 -13.26
C SER A 134 -0.65 -9.58 -12.16
N ILE A 135 -0.69 -10.88 -12.43
CA ILE A 135 -1.07 -11.89 -11.46
C ILE A 135 0.14 -12.23 -10.62
N ASN A 136 0.10 -11.84 -9.34
CA ASN A 136 1.13 -12.19 -8.37
C ASN A 136 1.00 -13.68 -7.98
N LEU A 137 1.79 -14.55 -8.62
CA LEU A 137 1.75 -16.00 -8.38
C LEU A 137 2.22 -16.40 -6.97
N PHE A 138 3.17 -15.65 -6.39
CA PHE A 138 3.77 -15.95 -5.07
C PHE A 138 3.05 -15.25 -3.90
N ASN A 139 2.28 -14.19 -4.17
CA ASN A 139 1.60 -13.42 -3.13
C ASN A 139 0.32 -12.73 -3.67
N PRO A 140 -0.76 -13.49 -3.91
CA PRO A 140 -1.99 -12.95 -4.50
C PRO A 140 -2.63 -11.82 -3.69
N HIS A 141 -2.46 -11.86 -2.36
CA HIS A 141 -2.98 -10.86 -1.43
C HIS A 141 -1.97 -9.76 -1.07
N LEU A 142 -0.80 -9.74 -1.72
CA LEU A 142 0.28 -8.78 -1.45
C LEU A 142 0.62 -8.68 0.05
N SER A 143 0.53 -9.80 0.77
CA SER A 143 0.84 -9.84 2.20
C SER A 143 2.31 -9.55 2.44
N TYR A 144 2.58 -8.49 3.19
CA TYR A 144 3.95 -8.05 3.45
C TYR A 144 4.75 -9.09 4.20
N LYS A 145 4.10 -9.84 5.10
CA LYS A 145 4.72 -10.93 5.87
C LYS A 145 5.34 -11.98 4.94
N ILE A 146 4.59 -12.43 3.94
CA ILE A 146 5.04 -13.44 2.97
C ILE A 146 6.16 -12.89 2.09
N TYR A 147 6.05 -11.61 1.70
CA TYR A 147 7.06 -10.93 0.89
C TYR A 147 8.41 -10.80 1.60
N MET A 148 8.40 -10.60 2.92
CA MET A 148 9.61 -10.31 3.68
C MET A 148 10.43 -11.55 4.07
N VAL A 149 9.79 -12.72 4.16
CA VAL A 149 10.46 -13.98 4.57
C VAL A 149 11.73 -14.28 3.75
N PRO A 150 11.72 -14.23 2.39
CA PRO A 150 12.93 -14.45 1.60
C PRO A 150 14.03 -13.42 1.87
N GLY A 151 13.67 -12.14 2.05
CA GLY A 151 14.65 -11.07 2.33
C GLY A 151 15.34 -11.26 3.68
N ILE A 152 14.58 -11.59 4.72
CA ILE A 152 15.12 -11.91 6.05
C ILE A 152 16.01 -13.16 5.98
N MET A 153 15.62 -14.18 5.20
CA MET A 153 16.43 -15.39 5.04
C MET A 153 17.82 -15.08 4.48
N VAL A 154 17.90 -14.30 3.39
CA VAL A 154 19.19 -13.91 2.79
C VAL A 154 20.01 -13.07 3.77
N PHE A 155 19.39 -12.10 4.43
CA PHE A 155 20.06 -11.25 5.43
C PHE A 155 20.68 -12.07 6.57
N LEU A 156 19.92 -13.03 7.12
CA LEU A 156 20.40 -13.92 8.17
C LEU A 156 21.55 -14.80 7.67
N LEU A 157 21.45 -15.37 6.47
CA LEU A 157 22.52 -16.16 5.87
C LEU A 157 23.81 -15.36 5.72
N THR A 158 23.72 -14.10 5.27
CA THR A 158 24.89 -13.23 5.11
C THR A 158 25.54 -12.92 6.46
N ILE A 159 24.76 -12.55 7.48
CA ILE A 159 25.30 -12.23 8.80
C ILE A 159 25.93 -13.47 9.45
N ILE A 160 25.24 -14.61 9.42
CA ILE A 160 25.71 -15.83 10.08
C ILE A 160 26.94 -16.38 9.35
N GLY A 161 26.86 -16.49 8.02
CA GLY A 161 27.99 -16.95 7.20
C GLY A 161 29.21 -16.04 7.37
N GLY A 162 29.02 -14.72 7.25
CA GLY A 162 30.09 -13.75 7.45
C GLY A 162 30.68 -13.77 8.85
N SER A 163 29.84 -13.87 9.89
CA SER A 163 30.30 -13.91 11.29
C SER A 163 31.08 -15.18 11.61
N ILE A 164 30.63 -16.34 11.13
CA ILE A 164 31.35 -17.61 11.33
C ILE A 164 32.70 -17.56 10.61
N SER A 165 32.73 -17.08 9.37
CA SER A 165 33.99 -16.92 8.63
C SER A 165 34.95 -15.96 9.32
N ALA A 166 34.47 -14.80 9.78
CA ALA A 166 35.28 -13.82 10.50
C ALA A 166 35.82 -14.38 11.83
N LEU A 167 34.97 -15.06 12.60
CA LEU A 167 35.37 -15.68 13.87
C LEU A 167 36.39 -16.81 13.65
N ASN A 168 36.25 -17.61 12.59
CA ASN A 168 37.23 -18.64 12.27
C ASN A 168 38.59 -18.04 11.94
N ILE A 169 38.64 -16.99 11.10
CA ILE A 169 39.89 -16.30 10.75
C ILE A 169 40.55 -15.70 12.00
N VAL A 170 39.77 -15.02 12.85
CA VAL A 170 40.29 -14.44 14.10
C VAL A 170 40.77 -15.53 15.06
N SER A 171 40.02 -16.63 15.19
CA SER A 171 40.39 -17.77 16.04
C SER A 171 41.68 -18.46 15.57
N GLU A 172 41.85 -18.62 14.26
CA GLU A 172 43.10 -19.15 13.68
C GLU A 172 44.28 -18.19 13.85
N LYS A 173 44.04 -16.88 13.78
CA LYS A 173 45.06 -15.86 14.05
C LYS A 173 45.47 -15.82 15.53
N GLU A 174 44.52 -15.90 16.46
CA GLU A 174 44.80 -15.94 17.91
C GLU A 174 45.53 -17.23 18.33
N LYS A 175 45.24 -18.35 17.67
CA LYS A 175 45.91 -19.64 17.91
C LYS A 175 47.30 -19.72 17.25
N GLY A 176 47.70 -18.73 16.47
CA GLY A 176 48.99 -18.71 15.77
C GLY A 176 49.11 -19.77 14.66
N THR A 177 47.98 -20.25 14.13
CA THR A 177 47.96 -21.25 13.03
C THR A 177 47.94 -20.62 11.64
N ILE A 178 47.63 -19.32 11.55
CA ILE A 178 47.79 -18.51 10.33
C ILE A 178 48.85 -17.44 10.62
N GLU A 179 49.92 -17.44 9.83
CA GLU A 179 50.88 -16.33 9.66
C GLU A 179 50.51 -15.52 8.41
#